data_AF-A0A9P4SK05-F1
#
_entry.id   AF-A0A9P4SK05-F1
#
_cell.length_a   1.000
_cell.length_b   1.000
_cell.length_c   1.000
_cell.angle_alpha   90.00
_cell.angle_beta   90.00
_cell.angle_gamma   90.00
#
_symmetry.space_group_name_H-M   'P 1'
#
loop_
_entity.id
_entity.type
_entity.pdbx_description
1 polymer ?
#
loop_
_entity_poly.entity_id
_entity_poly.type
_entity_poly.pdbx_seq_one_letter_code
_entity_poly.pdbx_strand_id
1 'polypeptide(L)'
;TEPRFGEKFITKIRWFVVVREGNTYCSCLPIQTYSGKGVAKKSVIKEHHAIIYTGKSLPNDIPKPKELPGREEGPMREPIRVKQNVKYEKMDPMSRVNFAKIYTVEHNVKVYDFGNVHPRFISLLR
;
A
#
# COMPACT_ATOMS: atom_id res chain seq x y z
N THR A 1 -6.36 -12.86 24.64
CA THR A 1 -7.76 -12.98 25.07
C THR A 1 -8.45 -13.95 24.15
N GLU A 2 -8.85 -15.10 24.67
CA GLU A 2 -9.63 -16.08 23.90
C GLU A 2 -11.05 -15.56 23.64
N PRO A 3 -11.66 -15.85 22.47
CA PRO A 3 -13.02 -15.41 22.19
C PRO A 3 -14.01 -16.15 23.09
N ARG A 4 -14.97 -15.42 23.68
CA ARG A 4 -16.20 -16.04 24.17
C ARG A 4 -17.11 -16.36 22.97
N PHE A 5 -17.81 -17.48 23.06
CA PHE A 5 -18.66 -18.06 22.01
C PHE A 5 -19.56 -17.01 21.32
N GLY A 6 -19.36 -16.75 20.03
CA GLY A 6 -20.29 -15.95 19.19
C GLY A 6 -19.81 -14.59 18.68
N GLU A 7 -18.69 -14.04 19.16
CA GLU A 7 -18.16 -12.76 18.63
C GLU A 7 -17.39 -12.94 17.31
N LYS A 8 -17.95 -12.44 16.21
CA LYS A 8 -17.20 -12.27 14.95
C LYS A 8 -16.23 -11.09 15.09
N PHE A 9 -15.00 -11.36 15.48
CA PHE A 9 -13.92 -10.38 15.37
C PHE A 9 -13.64 -10.11 13.89
N ILE A 10 -14.13 -8.98 13.37
CA ILE A 10 -13.69 -8.48 12.06
C ILE A 10 -12.29 -7.90 12.24
N THR A 11 -11.27 -8.75 12.10
CA THR A 11 -9.89 -8.30 12.02
C THR A 11 -9.66 -7.71 10.63
N LYS A 12 -9.45 -6.40 10.58
CA LYS A 12 -9.15 -5.71 9.31
C LYS A 12 -7.64 -5.74 9.08
N ILE A 13 -7.20 -6.52 8.09
CA ILE A 13 -5.81 -6.51 7.63
C ILE A 13 -5.48 -5.10 7.11
N ARG A 14 -4.34 -4.54 7.55
CA ARG A 14 -3.81 -3.26 7.09
C ARG A 14 -2.44 -3.49 6.50
N TRP A 15 -2.24 -3.02 5.27
CA TRP A 15 -0.99 -3.15 4.54
C TRP A 15 -0.14 -1.90 4.74
N PHE A 16 1.17 -2.10 4.88
CA PHE A 16 2.12 -1.02 5.14
C PHE A 16 3.41 -1.23 4.35
N VAL A 17 4.06 -0.14 3.98
CA VAL A 17 5.47 -0.11 3.60
C VAL A 17 6.25 0.55 4.73
N VAL A 18 7.27 -0.13 5.24
CA VAL A 18 8.17 0.45 6.24
C VAL A 18 9.09 1.46 5.52
N VAL A 19 9.15 2.69 6.03
CA VAL A 19 10.03 3.75 5.50
C VAL A 19 11.13 4.14 6.46
N ARG A 20 10.96 3.84 7.76
CA ARG A 20 11.99 3.98 8.78
C ARG A 20 11.78 2.94 9.87
N GLU A 21 12.83 2.20 10.17
CA GLU A 21 12.87 1.30 11.31
C GLU A 21 13.30 2.07 12.57
N GLY A 22 12.67 1.74 13.70
CA GLY A 22 13.04 2.21 15.03
C GLY A 22 13.27 1.02 15.96
N ASN A 23 13.51 1.27 17.25
CA ASN A 23 13.88 0.20 18.18
C ASN A 23 12.70 -0.70 18.57
N THR A 24 11.52 -0.11 18.80
CA THR A 24 10.31 -0.84 19.23
C THR A 24 9.13 -0.65 18.27
N TYR A 25 9.29 0.22 17.28
CA TYR A 25 8.27 0.56 16.29
C TYR A 25 8.92 0.97 14.97
N CYS A 26 8.12 0.95 13.90
CA CYS A 26 8.46 1.46 12.58
C CYS A 26 7.58 2.65 12.21
N SER A 27 8.12 3.59 11.43
CA SER A 27 7.31 4.54 10.65
C SER A 27 7.00 3.94 9.29
N CYS A 28 5.73 3.95 8.93
CA CYS A 28 5.19 3.25 7.79
C CYS A 28 4.26 4.13 6.96
N LEU A 29 4.20 3.88 5.66
CA LEU A 29 3.16 4.40 4.77
C LEU A 29 2.07 3.34 4.56
N PRO A 30 0.79 3.67 4.71
CA PRO A 30 -0.29 2.71 4.52
C PRO A 30 -0.51 2.44 3.03
N ILE A 31 -0.84 1.19 2.72
CA ILE A 31 -1.30 0.78 1.40
C ILE A 31 -2.81 0.57 1.49
N GLN A 32 -3.55 1.21 0.59
CA GLN A 32 -5.00 1.15 0.57
C GLN A 32 -5.52 0.90 -0.84
N THR A 33 -6.60 0.13 -0.95
CA THR A 33 -7.34 -0.07 -2.21
C THR A 33 -8.54 0.84 -2.34
N TYR A 34 -8.87 1.59 -1.28
CA TYR A 34 -10.02 2.50 -1.23
C TYR A 34 -11.33 1.81 -1.64
N SER A 35 -11.59 0.63 -1.07
CA SER A 35 -12.74 -0.22 -1.42
C SER A 35 -12.70 -0.70 -2.88
N GLY A 36 -11.51 -1.05 -3.37
CA GLY A 36 -11.29 -1.51 -4.75
C GLY A 36 -11.38 -0.42 -5.81
N LYS A 37 -11.25 0.85 -5.42
CA LYS A 37 -11.35 2.00 -6.34
C LYS A 37 -10.02 2.73 -6.56
N GLY A 38 -8.96 2.38 -5.82
CA GLY A 38 -7.68 3.09 -5.89
C GLY A 38 -7.88 4.60 -5.69
N VAL A 39 -7.20 5.43 -6.47
CA VAL A 39 -7.35 6.88 -6.40
C VAL A 39 -8.58 7.43 -7.14
N ALA A 40 -9.42 6.57 -7.73
CA ALA A 40 -10.70 6.97 -8.32
C ALA A 40 -11.79 7.17 -7.25
N LYS A 41 -11.54 6.83 -5.98
CA LYS A 41 -12.48 7.10 -4.89
C LYS A 41 -12.57 8.60 -4.64
N LYS A 42 -13.81 9.11 -4.53
CA LYS A 42 -14.08 10.50 -4.14
C LYS A 42 -13.31 10.84 -2.85
N SER A 43 -12.72 12.04 -2.83
CA SER A 43 -11.90 12.57 -1.73
C SER A 43 -10.50 11.97 -1.58
N VAL A 44 -10.03 11.13 -2.52
CA VAL A 44 -8.62 10.70 -2.57
C VAL A 44 -7.86 11.62 -3.52
N ILE A 45 -6.81 12.27 -3.00
CA ILE A 45 -5.93 13.16 -3.76
C ILE A 45 -4.87 12.32 -4.47
N LYS A 46 -4.79 12.40 -5.80
CA LYS A 46 -3.98 11.50 -6.63
C LYS A 46 -2.48 11.72 -6.39
N GLU A 47 -2.05 12.97 -6.24
CA GLU A 47 -0.66 13.41 -6.02
C GLU A 47 -0.04 12.85 -4.74
N HIS A 48 -0.88 12.49 -3.77
CA HIS A 48 -0.46 11.90 -2.50
C HIS A 48 -0.20 10.39 -2.59
N HIS A 49 -0.37 9.78 -3.76
CA HIS A 49 -0.32 8.33 -3.91
C HIS A 49 0.66 7.88 -4.99
N ALA A 50 1.15 6.65 -4.85
CA ALA A 50 1.75 5.88 -5.93
C ALA A 50 1.06 4.53 -6.05
N ILE A 51 1.09 3.97 -7.26
CA ILE A 51 0.78 2.55 -7.46
C ILE A 51 1.87 1.72 -6.79
N ILE A 52 1.50 0.72 -6.00
CA ILE A 52 2.43 -0.28 -5.50
C ILE A 52 2.02 -1.65 -6.03
N TYR A 53 2.96 -2.38 -6.64
CA TYR A 53 2.62 -3.57 -7.43
C TYR A 53 3.70 -4.65 -7.34
N THR A 54 3.32 -5.88 -7.69
CA THR A 54 4.25 -7.01 -7.89
C THR A 54 4.26 -7.45 -9.34
N GLY A 55 5.30 -8.21 -9.73
CA GLY A 55 5.56 -8.58 -11.13
C GLY A 55 6.84 -7.94 -11.65
N LYS A 56 7.20 -8.20 -12.92
CA LYS A 56 8.41 -7.63 -13.55
C LYS A 56 8.18 -6.22 -14.10
N SER A 57 6.96 -5.96 -14.56
CA SER A 57 6.50 -4.70 -15.14
C SER A 57 5.14 -4.36 -14.56
N LEU A 58 4.81 -3.07 -14.56
CA LEU A 58 3.46 -2.62 -14.24
C LEU A 58 2.49 -3.19 -15.29
N PRO A 59 1.34 -3.77 -14.90
CA PRO A 59 0.33 -4.21 -15.87
C PRO A 59 -0.15 -3.06 -16.75
N ASN A 60 -0.35 -3.32 -18.04
CA ASN A 60 -0.73 -2.31 -19.04
C ASN A 60 -2.10 -1.67 -18.77
N ASP A 61 -2.94 -2.34 -17.97
CA ASP A 61 -4.27 -1.89 -17.60
C ASP A 61 -4.30 -1.06 -16.30
N ILE A 62 -3.14 -0.62 -15.79
CA ILE A 62 -2.96 0.18 -14.58
C ILE A 62 -2.05 1.39 -14.89
N PRO A 63 -2.40 2.63 -14.48
CA PRO A 63 -3.62 3.01 -13.75
C PRO A 63 -4.90 2.81 -14.56
N LYS A 64 -6.04 2.63 -13.88
CA LYS A 64 -7.33 2.61 -14.57
C LYS A 64 -7.67 4.01 -15.10
N PRO A 65 -8.48 4.15 -16.18
CA PRO A 65 -8.82 5.47 -16.74
C PRO A 65 -9.38 6.46 -15.71
N LYS A 66 -10.16 5.99 -14.72
CA LYS A 66 -10.73 6.84 -13.65
C LYS A 66 -9.71 7.27 -12.59
N GLU A 67 -8.50 6.71 -12.60
CA GLU A 67 -7.39 7.08 -11.73
C GLU A 67 -6.43 8.08 -12.40
N LEU A 68 -6.60 8.35 -13.70
CA LEU A 68 -5.85 9.39 -14.38
C LEU A 68 -6.26 10.76 -13.87
N PRO A 69 -5.33 11.72 -13.78
CA PRO A 69 -5.63 13.07 -13.33
C PRO A 69 -6.60 13.76 -14.30
N GLY A 70 -7.56 14.51 -13.74
CA GLY A 70 -8.31 15.52 -14.49
C GLY A 70 -7.48 16.77 -14.78
N ARG A 71 -8.11 17.78 -15.40
CA ARG A 71 -7.44 19.04 -15.80
C ARG A 71 -6.81 19.81 -14.63
N GLU A 72 -7.42 19.75 -13.45
CA GLU A 72 -7.03 20.48 -12.24
C GLU A 72 -6.41 19.59 -11.16
N GLU A 73 -6.11 18.33 -11.49
CA GLU A 73 -5.47 17.38 -10.59
C GLU A 73 -4.07 17.05 -11.09
N GLY A 74 -3.13 16.88 -10.18
CA GLY A 74 -1.83 16.31 -10.47
C GLY A 74 -1.88 14.77 -10.54
N PRO A 75 -0.92 14.14 -11.26
CA PRO A 75 -0.85 12.70 -11.38
C PRO A 75 -0.40 12.04 -10.07
N MET A 76 -0.62 10.73 -9.97
CA MET A 76 0.09 9.90 -8.98
C MET A 76 1.61 10.00 -9.17
N ARG A 77 2.34 9.77 -8.08
CA ARG A 77 3.79 9.58 -8.09
C ARG A 77 4.17 8.31 -8.84
N GLU A 78 5.47 8.16 -9.10
CA GLU A 78 6.04 7.01 -9.80
C GLU A 78 5.65 5.67 -9.15
N PRO A 79 5.25 4.65 -9.94
CA PRO A 79 4.91 3.32 -9.43
C PRO A 79 6.07 2.63 -8.72
N ILE A 80 5.78 1.96 -7.60
CA ILE A 80 6.75 1.29 -6.76
C ILE A 80 6.59 -0.23 -6.89
N ARG A 81 7.67 -0.90 -7.31
CA ARG A 81 7.69 -2.36 -7.45
C ARG A 81 8.09 -3.03 -6.14
N VAL A 82 7.39 -4.11 -5.81
CA VAL A 82 7.69 -5.01 -4.67
C VAL A 82 8.13 -6.38 -5.19
N LYS A 83 9.19 -6.92 -4.59
CA LYS A 83 9.60 -8.32 -4.69
C LYS A 83 8.99 -9.07 -3.52
N GLN A 84 7.90 -9.77 -3.81
CA GLN A 84 7.24 -10.70 -2.88
C GLN A 84 8.14 -11.87 -2.48
N ASN A 85 7.95 -12.35 -1.25
CA ASN A 85 8.63 -13.52 -0.71
C ASN A 85 8.10 -14.82 -1.35
N VAL A 86 6.78 -14.93 -1.51
CA VAL A 86 6.11 -16.08 -2.14
C VAL A 86 5.85 -15.81 -3.61
N LYS A 87 6.44 -16.61 -4.51
CA LYS A 87 6.49 -16.39 -5.97
C LYS A 87 5.14 -16.07 -6.63
N TYR A 88 4.04 -16.62 -6.15
CA TYR A 88 2.72 -16.50 -6.78
C TYR A 88 1.77 -15.54 -6.08
N GLU A 89 2.15 -14.98 -4.93
CA GLU A 89 1.35 -13.95 -4.29
C GLU A 89 1.29 -12.71 -5.17
N LYS A 90 0.24 -11.91 -5.02
CA LYS A 90 0.09 -10.66 -5.76
C LYS A 90 -0.56 -9.63 -4.88
N MET A 91 -0.14 -8.38 -5.06
CA MET A 91 -0.88 -7.25 -4.51
C MET A 91 -2.15 -7.01 -5.33
N ASP A 92 -3.16 -6.45 -4.69
CA ASP A 92 -4.38 -6.03 -5.40
C ASP A 92 -4.03 -4.95 -6.43
N PRO A 93 -4.52 -5.02 -7.68
CA PRO A 93 -4.30 -4.00 -8.72
C PRO A 93 -4.63 -2.56 -8.32
N MET A 94 -5.51 -2.38 -7.33
CA MET A 94 -5.92 -1.08 -6.77
C MET A 94 -5.07 -0.66 -5.57
N SER A 95 -3.99 -1.38 -5.23
CA SER A 95 -3.12 -1.03 -4.10
C SER A 95 -2.39 0.29 -4.37
N ARG A 96 -2.63 1.29 -3.51
CA ARG A 96 -1.96 2.59 -3.56
C ARG A 96 -1.28 2.86 -2.23
N VAL A 97 0.01 3.17 -2.27
CA VAL A 97 0.72 3.69 -1.09
C VAL A 97 0.35 5.16 -0.92
N ASN A 98 0.03 5.58 0.30
CA ASN A 98 -0.36 6.95 0.62
C ASN A 98 0.75 7.66 1.37
N PHE A 99 1.31 8.70 0.76
CA PHE A 99 2.41 9.49 1.31
C PHE A 99 1.95 10.60 2.25
N ALA A 100 0.67 10.97 2.23
CA ALA A 100 0.13 12.05 3.06
C ALA A 100 -0.15 11.61 4.50
N LYS A 101 0.04 10.32 4.84
CA LYS A 101 -0.26 9.82 6.18
C LYS A 101 0.75 8.78 6.64
N ILE A 102 1.64 9.18 7.55
CA ILE A 102 2.57 8.28 8.24
C ILE A 102 1.84 7.57 9.39
N TYR A 103 2.13 6.28 9.56
CA TYR A 103 1.68 5.45 10.67
C TYR A 103 2.86 4.96 11.48
N THR A 104 2.69 4.91 12.80
CA THR A 104 3.57 4.18 13.71
C THR A 104 3.03 2.76 13.88
N VAL A 105 3.87 1.75 13.66
CA VAL A 105 3.54 0.34 13.84
C VAL A 105 4.50 -0.27 14.86
N GLU A 106 3.98 -0.67 16.02
CA GLU A 106 4.74 -1.34 17.09
C GLU A 106 5.23 -2.72 16.64
N HIS A 107 6.39 -3.15 17.11
CA HIS A 107 6.97 -4.47 16.76
C HIS A 107 6.25 -5.65 17.42
N ASN A 108 5.43 -5.41 18.45
CA ASN A 108 4.69 -6.45 19.16
C ASN A 108 3.37 -6.85 18.48
N VAL A 109 3.03 -6.28 17.33
CA VAL A 109 1.84 -6.66 16.56
C VAL A 109 2.14 -7.84 15.66
N LYS A 110 1.14 -8.72 15.47
CA LYS A 110 1.27 -9.82 14.50
C LYS A 110 1.26 -9.25 13.08
N VAL A 111 2.29 -9.59 12.31
CA VAL A 111 2.45 -9.16 10.91
C VAL A 111 2.62 -10.34 9.98
N TYR A 112 2.35 -10.11 8.71
CA TYR A 112 2.71 -11.00 7.62
C TYR A 112 3.77 -10.30 6.76
N ASP A 113 4.96 -10.89 6.66
CA ASP A 113 6.02 -10.37 5.79
C ASP A 113 5.76 -10.77 4.33
N PHE A 114 5.14 -9.85 3.59
CA PHE A 114 4.82 -10.03 2.18
C PHE A 114 6.07 -9.97 1.28
N GLY A 115 7.08 -9.18 1.64
CA GLY A 115 8.29 -8.99 0.85
C GLY A 115 8.83 -7.55 0.85
N ASN A 116 9.76 -7.29 -0.06
CA ASN A 116 10.61 -6.10 -0.03
C ASN A 116 10.41 -5.20 -1.25
N VAL A 117 10.46 -3.89 -1.05
CA VAL A 117 10.47 -2.92 -2.17
C VAL A 117 11.73 -3.17 -3.01
N HIS A 118 11.56 -3.21 -4.33
CA HIS A 118 12.67 -3.48 -5.23
C HIS A 118 13.72 -2.35 -5.10
N PRO A 119 15.03 -2.64 -4.99
CA PRO A 119 16.05 -1.65 -4.61
C PRO A 119 16.02 -0.35 -5.42
N ARG A 120 15.77 -0.43 -6.74
CA ARG A 120 15.65 0.72 -7.64
C ARG A 120 14.54 1.73 -7.28
N PHE A 121 13.55 1.33 -6.48
CA PHE A 121 12.38 2.13 -6.14
C PHE A 121 12.41 2.62 -4.69
N ILE A 122 13.42 2.25 -3.90
CA ILE A 122 13.50 2.62 -2.47
C ILE A 122 13.58 4.14 -2.29
N SER A 123 14.25 4.86 -3.20
CA SER A 123 14.35 6.33 -3.14
C SER A 123 13.00 7.04 -3.28
N LEU A 124 12.00 6.38 -3.88
CA LEU A 124 10.64 6.93 -4.07
C LEU A 124 9.80 6.90 -2.79
N LEU A 125 10.29 6.26 -1.73
CA LEU A 125 9.61 6.18 -0.42
C LEU A 125 9.94 7.33 0.53
N ARG A 126 10.73 8.30 0.08
CA ARG A 126 11.17 9.46 0.86
C ARG A 126 10.23 10.66 0.69
#